data_AF-A0A0T5XA68-F1
#
_entry.id   AF-A0A0T5XA68-F1
#
_cell.length_a   1.000
_cell.length_b   1.000
_cell.length_c   1.000
_cell.angle_alpha   90.00
_cell.angle_beta   90.00
_cell.angle_gamma   90.00
#
_symmetry.space_group_name_H-M   'P 1'
#
loop_
_entity.id
_entity.type
_entity.pdbx_description
1 polymer ?
#
loop_
_entity_poly.entity_id
_entity_poly.type
_entity_poly.pdbx_seq_one_letter_code
_entity_poly.pdbx_strand_id
1 'polypeptide(L)' 'MDRLRYETFLEGNSDAHIKSSLLGASQTIPVHEGCLMLGTWQGVFFCEFDGPRDRLFYVLLK' A
#
# COMPACT_ATOMS: atom_id res chain seq x y z
N MET A 1 -5.66 -10.79 34.00
CA MET A 1 -5.16 -9.41 33.82
C MET A 1 -5.45 -9.03 32.39
N ASP A 2 -6.68 -8.53 32.16
CA ASP A 2 -7.19 -8.14 30.85
C ASP A 2 -6.31 -7.05 30.26
N ARG A 3 -5.65 -7.39 29.15
CA ARG A 3 -4.88 -6.44 28.36
C ARG A 3 -5.90 -5.51 27.70
N LEU A 4 -6.04 -4.33 28.28
CA LEU A 4 -6.89 -3.24 27.87
C LEU A 4 -7.00 -3.17 26.34
N ARG A 5 -8.21 -3.46 25.86
CA ARG A 5 -8.68 -3.29 24.49
C ARG A 5 -8.46 -1.82 24.11
N TYR A 6 -7.35 -1.53 23.44
CA TYR A 6 -7.20 -0.28 22.70
C TYR A 6 -8.06 -0.41 21.44
N GLU A 7 -9.37 -0.14 21.61
CA GLU A 7 -10.34 0.17 20.56
C GLU A 7 -10.10 -0.56 19.23
N THR A 8 -10.31 -1.87 19.27
CA THR A 8 -10.85 -2.63 18.15
C THR A 8 -12.12 -1.96 17.67
N PHE A 9 -12.01 -1.02 16.74
CA PHE A 9 -13.13 -0.51 15.96
C PHE A 9 -13.55 -1.63 14.99
N LEU A 10 -14.33 -2.60 15.49
CA LEU A 10 -14.97 -3.75 14.83
C LEU A 10 -14.08 -4.69 13.97
N GLU A 11 -13.24 -4.16 13.07
CA GLU A 11 -12.46 -4.90 12.08
C GLU A 11 -11.00 -5.17 12.52
N GLY A 12 -10.44 -4.37 13.43
CA GLY A 12 -9.10 -4.61 14.00
C GLY A 12 -7.91 -4.32 13.07
N ASN A 13 -8.12 -3.57 11.99
CA ASN A 13 -7.12 -3.24 10.96
C ASN A 13 -6.78 -1.73 10.89
N SER A 14 -7.04 -0.98 11.96
CA SER A 14 -6.81 0.48 11.97
C SER A 14 -5.35 0.87 11.69
N ASP A 15 -4.39 0.05 12.09
CA ASP A 15 -2.98 0.24 11.75
C ASP A 15 -2.74 0.10 10.24
N ALA A 16 -3.46 -0.80 9.57
CA ALA A 16 -3.41 -0.97 8.11
C ALA A 16 -3.90 0.29 7.37
N HIS A 17 -4.98 0.91 7.85
CA HIS A 17 -5.49 2.18 7.32
C HIS A 17 -4.47 3.32 7.45
N ILE A 18 -3.81 3.43 8.60
CA ILE A 18 -2.76 4.44 8.83
C ILE A 18 -1.57 4.18 7.90
N LYS A 19 -1.06 2.94 7.84
CA LYS A 19 0.06 2.57 6.95
C LYS A 19 -0.27 2.84 5.47
N SER A 20 -1.48 2.50 5.03
CA SER A 20 -1.94 2.76 3.66
C SER A 20 -2.00 4.27 3.35
N SER A 21 -2.45 5.08 4.32
CA SER A 21 -2.53 6.53 4.15
C SER A 21 -1.14 7.17 4.08
N LEU A 22 -0.19 6.66 4.87
CA LEU A 22 1.20 7.14 4.87
C LEU A 22 1.95 6.82 3.57
N LEU A 23 1.75 5.63 2.99
CA LEU A 23 2.38 5.27 1.71
C LEU A 23 1.68 5.87 0.49
N GLY A 24 0.39 6.18 0.61
CA GLY A 24 -0.44 6.68 -0.48
C GLY A 24 -1.06 5.56 -1.32
N ALA A 25 -2.21 5.89 -1.95
CA ALA A 25 -3.02 4.94 -2.70
C ALA A 25 -2.51 4.68 -4.14
N SER A 26 -1.62 5.52 -4.66
CA SER A 26 -1.09 5.43 -6.02
C SER A 26 0.27 6.10 -6.13
N GLN A 27 1.07 5.69 -7.10
CA GLN A 27 2.34 6.32 -7.43
C GLN A 27 2.40 6.60 -8.93
N THR A 28 3.01 7.73 -9.30
CA THR A 28 3.23 8.12 -10.71
C THR A 28 4.69 7.91 -11.05
N ILE A 29 4.95 7.14 -12.11
CA ILE A 29 6.31 6.83 -12.57
C ILE A 29 6.43 7.29 -14.03
N PRO A 30 7.44 8.12 -14.37
CA PRO A 30 7.69 8.50 -15.74
C PRO A 30 8.07 7.29 -16.60
N VAL A 31 7.63 7.29 -17.86
CA VAL A 31 8.01 6.29 -18.87
C VAL A 31 8.79 7.00 -19.96
N HIS A 32 9.96 6.48 -20.30
CA HIS A 32 10.77 6.97 -21.40
C HIS A 32 11.23 5.80 -22.27
N GLU A 33 11.00 5.90 -23.58
CA GLU A 33 11.33 4.86 -24.56
C GLU A 33 10.79 3.46 -24.18
N GLY A 34 9.59 3.41 -23.59
CA GLY A 34 8.95 2.17 -23.17
C GLY A 34 9.49 1.58 -21.86
N CYS A 35 10.43 2.25 -21.20
CA CYS A 35 10.98 1.83 -19.90
C CYS A 35 10.49 2.72 -18.76
N LEU A 36 10.22 2.12 -17.59
CA LEU A 36 9.99 2.87 -16.36
C LEU A 36 11.28 3.58 -15.94
N MET A 37 11.22 4.89 -15.74
CA MET A 37 12.36 5.69 -15.27
C MET A 37 12.52 5.55 -13.76
N LEU A 38 13.16 4.46 -13.34
CA LEU A 38 13.49 4.17 -11.94
C LEU A 38 15.00 4.36 -11.70
N GLY A 39 15.37 4.77 -10.49
CA GLY A 39 16.77 4.74 -10.06
C GLY A 39 17.29 3.30 -9.88
N THR A 40 18.61 3.12 -9.84
CA THR A 40 19.27 1.80 -9.70
C THR A 40 18.72 0.94 -8.56
N TRP A 41 18.28 1.57 -7.48
CA TRP A 41 17.77 0.90 -6.27
C TRP A 41 16.30 1.18 -6.00
N GLN A 42 15.56 1.70 -6.99
CA GLN A 42 14.15 2.01 -6.84
C GLN A 42 13.29 0.85 -7.37
N GLY A 43 12.44 0.32 -6.50
CA GLY A 43 11.46 -0.71 -6.85
C GLY A 43 10.03 -0.21 -6.63
N VAL A 44 9.09 -0.84 -7.34
CA VAL A 44 7.66 -0.60 -7.17
C VAL A 44 7.07 -1.79 -6.43
N PHE A 45 6.43 -1.53 -5.29
CA PHE A 45 5.86 -2.55 -4.44
C PHE A 45 4.38 -2.30 -4.23
N PHE A 46 3.60 -3.38 -4.23
CA PHE A 46 2.25 -3.38 -3.68
C PHE A 46 2.34 -3.66 -2.18
N CYS A 47 2.03 -2.66 -1.36
CA CYS A 47 2.09 -2.77 0.09
C CYS A 47 0.74 -3.19 0.66
N GLU A 48 0.55 -4.50 0.89
CA GLU A 48 -0.62 -5.06 1.60
C GLU A 48 -0.40 -4.99 3.11
N PHE A 49 -1.43 -4.57 3.85
CA PHE A 49 -1.36 -4.35 5.29
C PHE A 49 -2.41 -5.09 6.11
N ASP A 50 -3.40 -5.71 5.47
CA ASP A 50 -4.53 -6.43 6.07
C ASP A 50 -4.83 -7.74 5.28
N GLY A 51 -3.76 -8.48 4.94
CA GLY A 51 -3.83 -9.78 4.28
C GLY A 51 -3.98 -10.97 5.25
N PRO A 52 -4.13 -12.22 4.75
CA PRO A 52 -4.15 -12.61 3.35
C PRO A 52 -5.53 -12.41 2.71
N ARG A 53 -5.59 -11.68 1.59
CA ARG A 53 -6.83 -11.41 0.84
C ARG A 53 -6.50 -11.29 -0.65
N ASP A 54 -7.45 -11.63 -1.51
CA ASP A 54 -7.33 -11.36 -2.95
C ASP A 54 -7.47 -9.86 -3.21
N ARG A 55 -6.50 -9.27 -3.89
CA ARG A 55 -6.44 -7.84 -4.19
C ARG A 55 -6.26 -7.57 -5.67
N LEU A 56 -6.71 -6.39 -6.07
CA LEU A 56 -6.49 -5.84 -7.39
C LEU A 56 -5.66 -4.56 -7.25
N PHE A 57 -4.78 -4.34 -8.22
CA PHE A 57 -4.13 -3.06 -8.45
C PHE A 57 -4.29 -2.70 -9.92
N TYR A 58 -4.23 -1.40 -10.22
CA TYR A 58 -4.42 -0.90 -11.58
C TYR A 58 -3.17 -0.18 -12.05
N VAL A 59 -2.88 -0.32 -13.34
CA VAL A 59 -1.86 0.46 -14.05
C VAL A 59 -2.58 1.25 -15.14
N LEU A 60 -2.49 2.59 -15.05
CA LEU A 60 -3.06 3.48 -16.03
C LEU A 60 -1.93 4.17 -16.80
N LEU A 61 -1.92 4.00 -18.12
CA LEU A 61 -1.06 4.75 -19.02
C LEU A 61 -1.83 5.99 -19.47
N LYS A 62 -1.24 7.17 -19.25
CA LYS A 62 -1.79 8.46 -19.67
C LYS A 62 -0.93 9.06 -20.78
#